data_AF-A0A1Y6BFP6-F1
#
_entry.id   AF-A0A1Y6BFP6-F1
#
_cell.length_a   1.000
_cell.length_b   1.000
_cell.length_c   1.000
_cell.angle_alpha   90.00
_cell.angle_beta   90.00
_cell.angle_gamma   90.00
#
_symmetry.space_group_name_H-M   'P 1'
#
loop_
_entity.id
_entity.type
_entity.pdbx_description
1 polymer ?
#
loop_
_entity_poly.entity_id
_entity_poly.type
_entity_poly.pdbx_seq_one_letter_code
_entity_poly.pdbx_strand_id
1 'polypeptide(L)'
;MNVRTLVHGVSYVVVTIGALAAINYQKDVIVAKRSKAIPSFTGQYQDHGVPVETFNVEKQNVTFQKKLTVTPSGKRGFEALVDRETLKVTEIGRKVKVYNGDRIYRGQVSRVSNTLDLATGLYPIRIKSNDEIQSDWAWFEADLEIPFEKKEIVIPIEIVWSVDKKPYVWRIENGQAKRSDVELGYSDGYQAVVKSGVIAGDILIKSKTELLSDDVRVRIAQATGE
;
A
#
# COMPACT_ATOMS: atom_id res chain seq x y z
N MET A 1 -11.59 12.74 90.35
CA MET A 1 -11.05 12.66 88.97
C MET A 1 -11.84 13.62 88.10
N ASN A 2 -11.19 14.67 87.57
CA ASN A 2 -11.90 15.83 87.00
C ASN A 2 -12.61 15.47 85.68
N VAL A 3 -13.93 15.65 85.63
CA VAL A 3 -14.78 15.40 84.45
C VAL A 3 -14.27 16.17 83.23
N ARG A 4 -13.74 17.39 83.44
CA ARG A 4 -13.13 18.20 82.38
C ARG A 4 -11.96 17.51 81.68
N THR A 5 -11.01 16.92 82.42
CA THR A 5 -9.84 16.23 81.82
C THR A 5 -10.22 14.98 81.05
N LEU A 6 -11.27 14.27 81.50
CA LEU A 6 -11.81 13.11 80.79
C LEU A 6 -12.46 13.51 79.45
N VAL A 7 -13.24 14.58 79.44
CA VAL A 7 -13.90 15.11 78.22
C VAL A 7 -12.88 15.56 77.18
N HIS A 8 -11.79 16.23 77.59
CA HIS A 8 -10.73 16.64 76.66
C HIS A 8 -9.97 15.43 76.09
N GLY A 9 -9.72 14.39 76.89
CA GLY A 9 -9.09 13.15 76.43
C GLY A 9 -9.97 12.40 75.42
N VAL A 10 -11.28 12.32 75.66
CA VAL A 10 -12.24 11.70 74.74
C VAL A 10 -12.35 12.50 73.43
N SER A 11 -12.39 13.83 73.48
CA SER A 11 -12.38 14.66 72.26
C SER A 11 -11.12 14.45 71.42
N TYR A 12 -9.95 14.30 72.03
CA TYR A 12 -8.70 14.07 71.30
C TYR A 12 -8.68 12.71 70.57
N VAL A 13 -9.22 11.67 71.22
CA VAL A 13 -9.35 10.34 70.62
C VAL A 13 -10.33 10.35 69.43
N VAL A 14 -11.44 11.07 69.55
CA VAL A 14 -12.42 11.18 68.44
C VAL A 14 -11.83 11.92 67.23
N VAL A 15 -11.08 13.01 67.46
CA VAL A 15 -10.44 13.77 66.38
C VAL A 15 -9.35 12.96 65.68
N THR A 16 -8.55 12.21 66.44
CA THR A 16 -7.47 11.37 65.88
C THR A 16 -8.03 10.19 65.07
N ILE A 17 -9.08 9.53 65.55
CA ILE A 17 -9.77 8.48 64.80
C ILE A 17 -10.39 9.05 63.51
N GLY A 18 -11.04 10.21 63.59
CA GLY A 18 -11.61 10.88 62.42
C GLY A 18 -10.56 11.25 61.36
N ALA A 19 -9.40 11.76 61.80
CA ALA A 19 -8.29 12.08 60.91
C ALA A 19 -7.70 10.83 60.22
N LEU A 20 -7.52 9.73 60.96
CA LEU A 20 -7.03 8.46 60.40
C LEU A 20 -8.01 7.88 59.37
N ALA A 21 -9.32 7.93 59.66
CA ALA A 21 -10.35 7.50 58.73
C ALA A 21 -10.34 8.34 57.44
N ALA A 22 -10.22 9.66 57.56
CA ALA A 22 -10.12 10.56 56.42
C ALA A 22 -8.88 10.30 55.56
N ILE A 23 -7.73 10.04 56.19
CA ILE A 23 -6.48 9.70 55.49
C ILE A 23 -6.63 8.38 54.73
N ASN A 24 -7.20 7.35 55.35
CA ASN A 24 -7.42 6.06 54.70
C ASN A 24 -8.41 6.19 53.53
N TYR A 25 -9.50 6.93 53.71
CA TYR A 25 -10.44 7.23 52.63
C TYR A 25 -9.76 7.95 51.46
N GLN A 26 -8.95 8.97 51.73
CA GLN A 26 -8.21 9.67 50.68
C GLN A 26 -7.19 8.76 49.99
N LYS A 27 -6.50 7.89 50.74
CA LYS A 27 -5.60 6.88 50.16
C LYS A 27 -6.34 5.95 49.21
N ASP A 28 -7.49 5.41 49.60
CA ASP A 28 -8.29 4.51 48.77
C ASP A 28 -8.77 5.21 47.49
N VAL A 29 -9.21 6.47 47.59
CA VAL A 29 -9.60 7.29 46.43
C VAL A 29 -8.42 7.55 45.50
N ILE A 30 -7.22 7.80 46.04
CA ILE A 30 -6.01 8.03 45.24
C ILE A 30 -5.55 6.74 44.56
N VAL A 31 -5.57 5.61 45.27
CA VAL A 31 -5.24 4.30 44.71
C VAL A 31 -6.23 3.94 43.59
N ALA A 32 -7.53 4.14 43.80
CA ALA A 32 -8.55 3.92 42.77
C ALA A 32 -8.42 4.85 41.56
N LYS A 33 -8.01 6.12 41.76
CA LYS A 33 -7.71 7.04 40.66
C LYS A 33 -6.44 6.67 39.90
N ARG A 34 -5.43 6.14 40.58
CA ARG A 34 -4.15 5.68 39.99
C ARG A 34 -4.23 4.28 39.37
N SER A 35 -5.16 3.44 39.82
CA SER A 35 -5.40 2.09 39.30
C SER A 35 -6.29 2.06 38.07
N LYS A 36 -6.91 3.20 37.69
CA LYS A 36 -7.45 3.37 36.35
C LYS A 36 -6.26 3.36 35.40
N ALA A 37 -6.01 2.21 34.77
CA ALA A 37 -4.96 2.05 33.79
C ALA A 37 -5.03 3.23 32.81
N ILE A 38 -3.92 3.95 32.66
CA ILE A 38 -3.79 4.92 31.57
C ILE A 38 -3.90 4.07 30.31
N PRO A 39 -4.96 4.20 29.49
CA PRO A 39 -5.08 3.38 28.32
C PRO A 39 -3.91 3.75 27.40
N SER A 40 -2.95 2.85 27.26
CA SER A 40 -1.96 2.96 26.21
C SER A 40 -2.67 2.75 24.88
N PHE A 41 -2.26 3.45 23.83
CA PHE A 41 -2.78 3.21 22.48
C PHE A 41 -2.73 1.72 22.11
N THR A 42 -1.70 1.01 22.56
CA THR A 42 -1.54 -0.45 22.40
C THR A 42 -2.63 -1.27 23.10
N GLY A 43 -3.08 -0.88 24.30
CA GLY A 43 -4.12 -1.58 25.05
C GLY A 43 -5.51 -1.43 24.43
N GLN A 44 -5.82 -0.27 23.84
CA GLN A 44 -7.12 -0.04 23.17
C GLN A 44 -7.31 -0.91 21.92
N TYR A 45 -6.22 -1.32 21.24
CA TYR A 45 -6.32 -2.20 20.07
C TYR A 45 -6.54 -3.67 20.43
N GLN A 46 -6.15 -4.09 21.64
CA GLN A 46 -6.38 -5.47 22.09
C GLN A 46 -7.87 -5.78 22.25
N ASP A 47 -8.66 -4.80 22.70
CA ASP A 47 -10.11 -4.99 22.94
C ASP A 47 -10.96 -4.73 21.69
N HIS A 48 -10.54 -3.81 20.82
CA HIS A 48 -11.36 -3.35 19.68
C HIS A 48 -10.82 -3.77 18.30
N GLY A 49 -9.61 -4.34 18.23
CA GLY A 49 -8.94 -4.66 16.98
C GLY A 49 -8.25 -3.45 16.33
N VAL A 50 -7.23 -3.75 15.52
CA VAL A 50 -6.44 -2.73 14.80
C VAL A 50 -7.33 -2.10 13.71
N PRO A 51 -7.52 -0.77 13.69
CA PRO A 51 -8.23 -0.09 12.62
C PRO A 51 -7.42 -0.15 11.32
N VAL A 52 -8.06 -0.61 10.25
CA VAL A 52 -7.40 -0.75 8.94
C VAL A 52 -8.27 -0.22 7.80
N GLU A 53 -7.63 0.38 6.82
CA GLU A 53 -8.21 0.63 5.50
C GLU A 53 -8.18 -0.67 4.68
N THR A 54 -9.16 -0.83 3.80
CA THR A 54 -9.33 -2.06 3.02
C THR A 54 -9.29 -1.81 1.52
N PHE A 55 -8.86 -2.82 0.78
CA PHE A 55 -8.92 -2.89 -0.68
C PHE A 55 -9.67 -4.16 -1.09
N ASN A 56 -10.74 -4.01 -1.86
CA ASN A 56 -11.52 -5.14 -2.35
C ASN A 56 -10.86 -5.71 -3.61
N VAL A 57 -10.61 -7.02 -3.61
CA VAL A 57 -9.99 -7.69 -4.75
C VAL A 57 -11.04 -8.01 -5.81
N GLU A 58 -10.86 -7.44 -6.99
CA GLU A 58 -11.72 -7.68 -8.13
C GLU A 58 -10.91 -8.02 -9.38
N LYS A 59 -11.57 -8.68 -10.33
CA LYS A 59 -11.03 -8.96 -11.66
C LYS A 59 -11.38 -7.81 -12.60
N GLN A 60 -10.37 -7.19 -13.19
CA GLN A 60 -10.55 -6.03 -14.06
C GLN A 60 -9.84 -6.19 -15.41
N ASN A 61 -10.41 -5.56 -16.44
CA ASN A 61 -9.75 -5.41 -17.73
C ASN A 61 -8.73 -4.28 -17.59
N VAL A 62 -7.45 -4.63 -17.68
CA VAL A 62 -6.35 -3.67 -17.47
C VAL A 62 -5.46 -3.58 -18.69
N THR A 63 -5.02 -2.36 -18.97
CA THR A 63 -3.98 -2.08 -19.93
C THR A 63 -2.96 -1.20 -19.24
N PHE A 64 -1.79 -1.76 -19.01
CA PHE A 64 -0.69 -1.00 -18.44
C PHE A 64 -0.01 -0.18 -19.53
N GLN A 65 0.67 0.88 -19.10
CA GLN A 65 1.50 1.70 -19.98
C GLN A 65 2.93 1.64 -19.49
N LYS A 66 3.87 1.43 -20.41
CA LYS A 66 5.30 1.55 -20.15
C LYS A 66 5.83 2.77 -20.90
N LYS A 67 6.40 3.71 -20.13
CA LYS A 67 7.07 4.89 -20.69
C LYS A 67 8.38 4.50 -21.36
N LEU A 68 8.61 5.04 -22.54
CA LEU A 68 9.79 4.86 -23.37
C LEU A 68 10.30 6.22 -23.85
N THR A 69 11.60 6.30 -24.09
CA THR A 69 12.18 7.37 -24.92
C THR A 69 12.39 6.84 -26.33
N VAL A 70 11.91 7.57 -27.32
CA VAL A 70 11.98 7.17 -28.73
C VAL A 70 12.64 8.26 -29.57
N THR A 71 13.33 7.87 -30.62
CA THR A 71 14.00 8.78 -31.57
C THR A 71 13.39 8.59 -32.97
N PRO A 72 13.20 9.64 -33.78
CA PRO A 72 12.73 9.48 -35.16
C PRO A 72 13.68 8.63 -36.00
N SER A 73 13.10 7.76 -36.81
CA SER A 73 13.80 6.91 -37.78
C SER A 73 13.02 6.96 -39.10
N GLY A 74 13.44 7.86 -39.98
CA GLY A 74 12.73 8.18 -41.23
C GLY A 74 11.40 8.92 -41.01
N LYS A 75 10.57 8.99 -42.06
CA LYS A 75 9.33 9.80 -42.04
C LYS A 75 8.20 9.23 -41.19
N ARG A 76 8.18 7.91 -40.92
CA ARG A 76 7.07 7.20 -40.25
C ARG A 76 7.56 6.14 -39.27
N GLY A 77 8.80 6.27 -38.79
CA GLY A 77 9.40 5.32 -37.87
C GLY A 77 9.91 6.02 -36.62
N PHE A 78 9.85 5.32 -35.50
CA PHE A 78 10.62 5.65 -34.31
C PHE A 78 11.46 4.43 -33.91
N GLU A 79 12.60 4.68 -33.29
CA GLU A 79 13.46 3.68 -32.68
C GLU A 79 13.56 3.93 -31.17
N ALA A 80 13.52 2.85 -30.39
CA ALA A 80 13.68 2.89 -28.95
C ALA A 80 14.66 1.79 -28.53
N LEU A 81 15.40 2.05 -27.46
CA LEU A 81 16.27 1.07 -26.81
C LEU A 81 15.62 0.69 -25.49
N VAL A 82 15.35 -0.60 -25.31
CA VAL A 82 14.63 -1.10 -24.13
C VAL A 82 15.46 -2.11 -23.35
N ASP A 83 15.29 -2.13 -22.04
CA ASP A 83 15.90 -3.15 -21.18
C ASP A 83 15.25 -4.53 -21.39
N ARG A 84 15.84 -5.56 -20.77
CA ARG A 84 15.35 -6.94 -20.89
C ARG A 84 13.95 -7.14 -20.31
N GLU A 85 13.56 -6.41 -19.28
CA GLU A 85 12.24 -6.57 -18.64
C GLU A 85 11.14 -6.01 -19.53
N THR A 86 11.39 -4.83 -20.11
CA THR A 86 10.55 -4.17 -21.08
C THR A 86 10.46 -4.98 -22.38
N LEU A 87 11.57 -5.59 -22.82
CA LEU A 87 11.56 -6.49 -23.99
C LEU A 87 10.60 -7.66 -23.82
N LYS A 88 10.53 -8.27 -22.62
CA LYS A 88 9.64 -9.42 -22.34
C LYS A 88 8.16 -9.11 -22.53
N VAL A 89 7.77 -7.84 -22.41
CA VAL A 89 6.39 -7.37 -22.58
C VAL A 89 6.18 -6.59 -23.88
N THR A 90 7.21 -6.49 -24.72
CA THR A 90 7.16 -5.80 -26.00
C THR A 90 7.02 -6.81 -27.13
N GLU A 91 5.91 -6.73 -27.86
CA GLU A 91 5.60 -7.63 -28.97
C GLU A 91 5.25 -6.81 -30.22
N ILE A 92 5.46 -7.40 -31.40
CA ILE A 92 5.05 -6.80 -32.67
C ILE A 92 3.52 -6.60 -32.65
N GLY A 93 3.06 -5.43 -33.09
CA GLY A 93 1.65 -5.06 -33.11
C GLY A 93 1.17 -4.34 -31.85
N ARG A 94 1.95 -4.31 -30.75
CA ARG A 94 1.60 -3.54 -29.55
C ARG A 94 1.48 -2.05 -29.90
N LYS A 95 0.41 -1.42 -29.42
CA LYS A 95 0.11 -0.01 -29.69
C LYS A 95 1.08 0.89 -28.92
N VAL A 96 1.49 1.96 -29.57
CA VAL A 96 2.36 2.99 -28.99
C VAL A 96 1.79 4.36 -29.28
N LYS A 97 1.79 5.23 -28.26
CA LYS A 97 1.48 6.66 -28.40
C LYS A 97 2.75 7.45 -28.15
N VAL A 98 3.20 8.22 -29.13
CA VAL A 98 4.37 9.10 -29.01
C VAL A 98 3.90 10.54 -28.88
N TYR A 99 4.37 11.25 -27.87
CA TYR A 99 3.92 12.59 -27.51
C TYR A 99 4.91 13.66 -27.98
N ASN A 100 4.38 14.72 -28.59
CA ASN A 100 5.09 15.93 -28.98
C ASN A 100 4.23 17.15 -28.64
N GLY A 101 4.34 17.64 -27.40
CA GLY A 101 3.40 18.63 -26.87
C GLY A 101 1.96 18.10 -26.96
N ASP A 102 1.09 18.86 -27.62
CA ASP A 102 -0.33 18.49 -27.82
C ASP A 102 -0.54 17.46 -28.96
N ARG A 103 0.49 17.18 -29.77
CA ARG A 103 0.40 16.21 -30.87
C ARG A 103 0.75 14.81 -30.40
N ILE A 104 -0.08 13.83 -30.77
CA ILE A 104 0.13 12.42 -30.46
C ILE A 104 0.27 11.64 -31.77
N TYR A 105 1.44 11.06 -32.02
CA TYR A 105 1.63 10.09 -33.09
C TYR A 105 1.22 8.71 -32.59
N ARG A 106 0.19 8.13 -33.22
CA ARG A 106 -0.25 6.77 -32.92
C ARG A 106 0.47 5.80 -33.83
N GLY A 107 0.91 4.69 -33.28
CA GLY A 107 1.61 3.67 -34.04
C GLY A 107 1.59 2.31 -33.35
N GLN A 108 2.41 1.42 -33.86
CA GLN A 108 2.58 0.09 -33.29
C GLN A 108 4.02 -0.38 -33.43
N VAL A 109 4.44 -1.25 -32.50
CA VAL A 109 5.73 -1.94 -32.60
C VAL A 109 5.74 -2.74 -33.91
N SER A 110 6.72 -2.46 -34.77
CA SER A 110 6.89 -3.12 -36.07
C SER A 110 8.06 -4.09 -36.10
N ARG A 111 9.01 -3.94 -35.16
CA ARG A 111 10.14 -4.86 -35.00
C ARG A 111 10.61 -4.89 -33.55
N VAL A 112 10.94 -6.08 -33.08
CA VAL A 112 11.60 -6.31 -31.80
C VAL A 112 12.91 -7.04 -32.09
N SER A 113 14.06 -6.45 -31.74
CA SER A 113 15.35 -7.12 -31.88
C SER A 113 15.60 -8.02 -30.68
N ASN A 114 15.88 -9.31 -30.92
CA ASN A 114 16.39 -10.22 -29.88
C ASN A 114 17.92 -10.15 -29.75
N THR A 115 18.59 -9.33 -30.58
CA THR A 115 20.02 -9.08 -30.50
C THR A 115 20.26 -7.86 -29.63
N LEU A 116 21.10 -8.03 -28.60
CA LEU A 116 21.56 -6.96 -27.73
C LEU A 116 22.43 -5.99 -28.52
N ASP A 117 22.17 -4.70 -28.43
CA ASP A 117 23.09 -3.68 -28.90
C ASP A 117 24.26 -3.61 -27.91
N LEU A 118 25.46 -3.99 -28.36
CA LEU A 118 26.63 -4.10 -27.48
C LEU A 118 27.17 -2.75 -27.00
N ALA A 119 26.87 -1.66 -27.71
CA ALA A 119 27.32 -0.33 -27.32
C ALA A 119 26.48 0.23 -26.15
N THR A 120 25.19 -0.08 -26.14
CA THR A 120 24.23 0.45 -25.16
C THR A 120 23.81 -0.57 -24.10
N GLY A 121 24.01 -1.86 -24.34
CA GLY A 121 23.52 -2.94 -23.48
C GLY A 121 21.99 -3.07 -23.48
N LEU A 122 21.31 -2.51 -24.48
CA LEU A 122 19.86 -2.49 -24.61
C LEU A 122 19.38 -3.19 -25.89
N TYR A 123 18.08 -3.44 -25.99
CA TYR A 123 17.45 -4.08 -27.13
C TYR A 123 16.77 -3.06 -28.02
N PRO A 124 17.17 -2.95 -29.31
CA PRO A 124 16.49 -2.07 -30.24
C PRO A 124 15.10 -2.57 -30.62
N ILE A 125 14.13 -1.68 -30.59
CA ILE A 125 12.79 -1.89 -31.15
C ILE A 125 12.44 -0.78 -32.15
N ARG A 126 11.61 -1.11 -33.14
CA ARG A 126 11.06 -0.12 -34.08
C ARG A 126 9.57 0.01 -33.89
N ILE A 127 9.10 1.24 -33.98
CA ILE A 127 7.69 1.62 -33.93
C ILE A 127 7.34 2.25 -35.27
N LYS A 128 6.29 1.76 -35.91
CA LYS A 128 5.75 2.35 -37.14
C LYS A 128 4.65 3.32 -36.76
N SER A 129 4.83 4.58 -37.12
CA SER A 129 3.82 5.64 -36.96
C SER A 129 2.77 5.53 -38.06
N ASN A 130 1.51 5.77 -37.69
CA ASN A 130 0.40 5.87 -38.63
C ASN A 130 0.45 7.17 -39.43
N ASP A 131 1.07 8.22 -38.89
CA ASP A 131 1.20 9.54 -39.53
C ASP A 131 2.65 9.84 -39.88
N GLU A 132 2.88 10.75 -40.83
CA GLU A 132 4.22 11.30 -41.04
C GLU A 132 4.65 12.16 -39.85
N ILE A 133 5.89 11.96 -39.42
CA ILE A 133 6.52 12.67 -38.32
C ILE A 133 6.91 14.05 -38.84
N GLN A 134 6.31 15.09 -38.27
CA GLN A 134 6.57 16.49 -38.61
C GLN A 134 7.14 17.17 -37.37
N SER A 135 8.40 16.89 -37.08
CA SER A 135 9.14 17.50 -36.00
C SER A 135 10.64 17.31 -36.20
N ASP A 136 11.41 18.35 -35.86
CA ASP A 136 12.87 18.34 -35.91
C ASP A 136 13.50 17.94 -34.56
N TRP A 137 12.67 17.51 -33.59
CA TRP A 137 13.15 17.09 -32.28
C TRP A 137 13.90 15.76 -32.35
N ALA A 138 14.96 15.66 -31.57
CA ALA A 138 15.84 14.48 -31.55
C ALA A 138 15.21 13.28 -30.83
N TRP A 139 14.26 13.50 -29.92
CA TRP A 139 13.63 12.45 -29.12
C TRP A 139 12.23 12.84 -28.64
N PHE A 140 11.45 11.84 -28.25
CA PHE A 140 10.08 11.98 -27.75
C PHE A 140 9.81 10.99 -26.62
N GLU A 141 8.83 11.33 -25.78
CA GLU A 141 8.24 10.38 -24.84
C GLU A 141 7.21 9.51 -25.57
N ALA A 142 7.15 8.23 -25.22
CA ALA A 142 6.13 7.34 -25.74
C ALA A 142 5.58 6.41 -24.66
N ASP A 143 4.29 6.10 -24.75
CA ASP A 143 3.64 5.06 -23.94
C ASP A 143 3.42 3.82 -24.81
N LEU A 144 4.07 2.71 -24.43
CA LEU A 144 3.80 1.36 -24.95
C LEU A 144 2.64 0.75 -24.17
N GLU A 145 1.57 0.37 -24.87
CA GLU A 145 0.42 -0.30 -24.27
C GLU A 145 0.71 -1.79 -24.04
N ILE A 146 0.47 -2.26 -22.82
CA ILE A 146 0.58 -3.66 -22.39
C ILE A 146 -0.82 -4.14 -22.00
N PRO A 147 -1.66 -4.53 -22.99
CA PRO A 147 -2.95 -5.14 -22.71
C PRO A 147 -2.80 -6.56 -22.14
N PHE A 148 -3.73 -6.90 -21.25
CA PHE A 148 -3.99 -8.25 -20.79
C PHE A 148 -5.23 -8.80 -21.50
N GLU A 149 -5.16 -10.04 -21.99
CA GLU A 149 -6.25 -10.65 -22.78
C GLU A 149 -7.46 -11.04 -21.94
N LYS A 150 -7.25 -11.25 -20.64
CA LYS A 150 -8.28 -11.66 -19.67
C LYS A 150 -8.33 -10.65 -18.54
N LYS A 151 -9.44 -10.68 -17.80
CA LYS A 151 -9.53 -9.92 -16.56
C LYS A 151 -8.51 -10.45 -15.56
N GLU A 152 -7.65 -9.55 -15.09
CA GLU A 152 -6.61 -9.85 -14.11
C GLU A 152 -7.00 -9.31 -12.74
N ILE A 153 -6.44 -9.92 -11.70
CA ILE A 153 -6.43 -9.32 -10.37
C ILE A 153 -5.25 -8.35 -10.32
N VAL A 154 -5.53 -7.10 -9.97
CA VAL A 154 -4.51 -6.05 -9.84
C VAL A 154 -4.65 -5.41 -8.47
N ILE A 155 -3.52 -5.23 -7.81
CA ILE A 155 -3.45 -4.61 -6.49
C ILE A 155 -2.48 -3.42 -6.51
N PRO A 156 -2.72 -2.38 -5.70
CA PRO A 156 -1.75 -1.31 -5.50
C PRO A 156 -0.44 -1.86 -4.91
N ILE A 157 0.72 -1.40 -5.37
CA ILE A 157 2.01 -1.86 -4.81
C ILE A 157 2.16 -1.45 -3.35
N GLU A 158 1.48 -0.38 -2.92
CA GLU A 158 1.49 0.12 -1.55
C GLU A 158 0.90 -0.87 -0.53
N ILE A 159 0.08 -1.84 -0.95
CA ILE A 159 -0.46 -2.86 -0.02
C ILE A 159 0.40 -4.12 0.03
N VAL A 160 1.41 -4.20 -0.85
CA VAL A 160 2.34 -5.32 -0.90
C VAL A 160 3.45 -5.11 0.12
N TRP A 161 3.64 -6.13 0.95
CA TRP A 161 4.75 -6.26 1.88
C TRP A 161 5.79 -7.21 1.29
N SER A 162 7.03 -7.11 1.76
CA SER A 162 8.11 -7.97 1.30
C SER A 162 9.04 -8.32 2.46
N VAL A 163 9.25 -9.63 2.66
CA VAL A 163 10.25 -10.18 3.58
C VAL A 163 11.15 -11.08 2.75
N ASP A 164 12.46 -10.89 2.80
CA ASP A 164 13.44 -11.66 2.02
C ASP A 164 13.13 -11.74 0.51
N LYS A 165 12.66 -10.63 -0.07
CA LYS A 165 12.22 -10.52 -1.47
C LYS A 165 11.00 -11.38 -1.83
N LYS A 166 10.28 -11.94 -0.85
CA LYS A 166 9.04 -12.66 -1.05
C LYS A 166 7.85 -11.72 -0.80
N PRO A 167 7.08 -11.36 -1.84
CA PRO A 167 5.94 -10.48 -1.67
C PRO A 167 4.77 -11.20 -0.99
N TYR A 168 4.08 -10.48 -0.12
CA TYR A 168 2.86 -10.96 0.54
C TYR A 168 1.90 -9.79 0.80
N VAL A 169 0.65 -10.13 1.05
CA VAL A 169 -0.39 -9.19 1.46
C VAL A 169 -1.08 -9.69 2.73
N TRP A 170 -1.79 -8.78 3.40
CA TRP A 170 -2.66 -9.14 4.51
C TRP A 170 -4.10 -9.18 4.01
N ARG A 171 -4.77 -10.32 4.21
CA ARG A 171 -6.19 -10.50 3.93
C ARG A 171 -6.99 -10.41 5.22
N ILE A 172 -8.25 -10.03 5.12
CA ILE A 172 -9.19 -10.11 6.24
C ILE A 172 -9.98 -11.41 6.11
N GLU A 173 -9.85 -12.27 7.11
CA GLU A 173 -10.62 -13.51 7.21
C GLU A 173 -11.26 -13.57 8.60
N ASN A 174 -12.59 -13.65 8.65
CA ASN A 174 -13.35 -13.67 9.91
C ASN A 174 -13.01 -12.52 10.90
N GLY A 175 -12.70 -11.33 10.37
CA GLY A 175 -12.32 -10.16 11.18
C GLY A 175 -10.89 -10.20 11.74
N GLN A 176 -10.03 -11.08 11.21
CA GLN A 176 -8.63 -11.22 11.59
C GLN A 176 -7.72 -11.02 10.37
N ALA A 177 -6.52 -10.49 10.60
CA ALA A 177 -5.51 -10.39 9.56
C ALA A 177 -4.88 -11.76 9.31
N LYS A 178 -4.83 -12.16 8.04
CA LYS A 178 -4.17 -13.37 7.58
C LYS A 178 -3.15 -13.06 6.52
N ARG A 179 -1.93 -13.51 6.73
CA ARG A 179 -0.87 -13.37 5.73
C ARG A 179 -1.18 -14.27 4.54
N SER A 180 -1.08 -13.72 3.34
CA SER A 180 -1.10 -14.49 2.10
C SER A 180 0.12 -14.12 1.26
N ASP A 181 1.01 -15.10 1.04
CA ASP A 181 2.10 -14.94 0.10
C ASP A 181 1.53 -14.85 -1.33
N VAL A 182 2.04 -13.91 -2.13
CA VAL A 182 1.53 -13.66 -3.48
C VAL A 182 2.63 -13.83 -4.51
N GLU A 183 2.26 -14.27 -5.71
CA GLU A 183 3.14 -14.18 -6.87
C GLU A 183 2.72 -12.99 -7.73
N LEU A 184 3.65 -12.05 -7.95
CA LEU A 184 3.40 -10.89 -8.78
C LEU A 184 3.82 -11.13 -10.24
N GLY A 185 3.04 -10.54 -11.15
CA GLY A 185 3.31 -10.46 -12.57
C GLY A 185 3.89 -9.10 -12.96
N TYR A 186 3.41 -8.56 -14.08
CA TYR A 186 3.81 -7.22 -14.51
C TYR A 186 3.37 -6.16 -13.49
N SER A 187 4.22 -5.16 -13.29
CA SER A 187 3.94 -3.99 -12.50
C SER A 187 4.44 -2.74 -13.21
N ASP A 188 3.69 -1.65 -13.10
CA ASP A 188 4.09 -0.33 -13.58
C ASP A 188 4.70 0.55 -12.48
N GLY A 189 4.94 -0.02 -11.29
CA GLY A 189 5.43 0.70 -10.11
C GLY A 189 4.34 1.35 -9.25
N TYR A 190 3.08 1.38 -9.70
CA TYR A 190 1.94 1.84 -8.91
C TYR A 190 1.01 0.68 -8.55
N GLN A 191 0.79 -0.21 -9.52
CA GLN A 191 -0.04 -1.38 -9.39
C GLN A 191 0.70 -2.61 -9.91
N ALA A 192 0.31 -3.79 -9.45
CA ALA A 192 0.89 -5.05 -9.89
C ALA A 192 -0.21 -6.06 -10.17
N VAL A 193 -0.03 -6.83 -11.24
CA VAL A 193 -0.86 -8.01 -11.52
C VAL A 193 -0.51 -9.09 -10.52
N VAL A 194 -1.52 -9.73 -9.93
CA VAL A 194 -1.33 -10.89 -9.07
C VAL A 194 -1.60 -12.18 -9.85
N LYS A 195 -0.60 -13.05 -9.92
CA LYS A 195 -0.72 -14.36 -10.57
C LYS A 195 -1.30 -15.42 -9.63
N SER A 196 -0.99 -15.36 -8.34
CA SER A 196 -1.46 -16.30 -7.33
C SER A 196 -1.39 -15.71 -5.92
N GLY A 197 -2.13 -16.31 -4.96
CA GLY A 197 -2.13 -15.93 -3.55
C GLY A 197 -3.34 -15.12 -3.08
N VAL A 198 -4.10 -14.52 -4.01
CA VAL A 198 -5.41 -13.89 -3.71
C VAL A 198 -6.43 -14.23 -4.78
N ILE A 199 -7.71 -14.17 -4.43
CA ILE A 199 -8.82 -14.38 -5.34
C ILE A 199 -9.78 -13.19 -5.33
N ALA A 200 -10.59 -13.07 -6.39
CA ALA A 200 -11.64 -12.06 -6.41
C ALA A 200 -12.64 -12.30 -5.28
N GLY A 201 -13.03 -11.23 -4.59
CA GLY A 201 -13.84 -11.27 -3.37
C GLY A 201 -13.02 -11.23 -2.07
N ASP A 202 -11.70 -11.46 -2.12
CA ASP A 202 -10.84 -11.24 -0.96
C ASP A 202 -10.85 -9.75 -0.58
N ILE A 203 -10.74 -9.46 0.72
CA ILE A 203 -10.57 -8.10 1.25
C ILE A 203 -9.15 -7.99 1.78
N LEU A 204 -8.36 -7.08 1.23
CA LEU A 204 -6.97 -6.85 1.63
C LEU A 204 -6.85 -5.66 2.56
N ILE A 205 -5.88 -5.70 3.44
CA ILE A 205 -5.53 -4.58 4.32
C ILE A 205 -4.59 -3.64 3.57
N LYS A 206 -5.00 -2.38 3.45
CA LYS A 206 -4.24 -1.31 2.81
C LYS A 206 -3.27 -0.61 3.77
N SER A 207 -3.59 -0.58 5.06
CA SER A 207 -2.78 0.10 6.07
C SER A 207 -1.43 -0.61 6.32
N LYS A 208 -0.32 0.13 6.20
CA LYS A 208 0.99 -0.34 6.66
C LYS A 208 1.22 0.03 8.12
N THR A 209 0.94 -0.90 9.03
CA THR A 209 1.26 -0.75 10.46
C THR A 209 2.01 -1.97 10.95
N GLU A 210 3.00 -1.75 11.84
CA GLU A 210 3.77 -2.81 12.50
C GLU A 210 2.91 -3.65 13.45
N LEU A 211 1.68 -3.21 13.74
CA LEU A 211 0.71 -3.95 14.56
C LEU A 211 0.10 -5.16 13.84
N LEU A 212 0.30 -5.29 12.53
CA LEU A 212 -0.20 -6.43 11.76
C LEU A 212 0.69 -7.65 11.99
N SER A 213 0.05 -8.70 12.48
CA SER A 213 0.61 -10.04 12.61
C SER A 213 -0.49 -11.05 12.28
N ASP A 214 -0.11 -12.31 12.04
CA ASP A 214 -1.10 -13.34 11.75
C ASP A 214 -2.07 -13.49 12.94
N ASP A 215 -3.35 -13.67 12.63
CA ASP A 215 -4.45 -13.80 13.58
C ASP A 215 -4.77 -12.55 14.41
N VAL A 216 -4.12 -11.40 14.15
CA VAL A 216 -4.48 -10.17 14.89
C VAL A 216 -5.89 -9.73 14.50
N ARG A 217 -6.70 -9.39 15.50
CA ARG A 217 -8.05 -8.86 15.28
C ARG A 217 -7.97 -7.50 14.60
N VAL A 218 -8.74 -7.33 13.53
CA VAL A 218 -8.82 -6.08 12.78
C VAL A 218 -10.24 -5.56 12.74
N ARG A 219 -10.39 -4.25 12.57
CA ARG A 219 -11.66 -3.60 12.28
C ARG A 219 -11.51 -2.66 11.11
N ILE A 220 -12.51 -2.63 10.24
CA ILE A 220 -12.51 -1.73 9.09
C ILE A 220 -12.73 -0.31 9.60
N ALA A 221 -11.75 0.56 9.38
CA ALA A 221 -11.91 1.99 9.62
C ALA A 221 -12.74 2.56 8.46
N GLN A 222 -13.86 3.22 8.77
CA GLN A 222 -14.56 3.96 7.72
C GLN A 222 -13.70 5.16 7.33
N ALA A 223 -13.41 5.28 6.02
CA ALA A 223 -12.76 6.44 5.47
C ALA A 223 -13.60 7.67 5.84
N THR A 224 -13.09 8.49 6.75
CA THR A 224 -13.66 9.81 7.01
C THR A 224 -13.22 10.65 5.82
N GLY A 225 -14.12 10.85 4.86
CA GLY A 225 -13.85 11.70 3.71
C GLY A 225 -13.51 13.11 4.18
N GLU A 226 -12.31 13.57 3.82
CA GLU A 226 -12.00 15.00 3.66
C GLU A 226 -12.06 15.36 2.18
#